data_AF-A0A2W1JKA5-F1
#
_entry.id   AF-A0A2W1JKA5-F1
#
_cell.length_a   1.000
_cell.length_b   1.000
_cell.length_c   1.000
_cell.angle_alpha   90.00
_cell.angle_beta   90.00
_cell.angle_gamma   90.00
#
_symmetry.space_group_name_H-M   'P 1'
#
loop_
_entity.id
_entity.type
_entity.pdbx_description
1 polymer ?
#
loop_
_entity_poly.entity_id
_entity_poly.type
_entity_poly.pdbx_seq_one_letter_code
_entity_poly.pdbx_strand_id
1 'polypeptide(L)'
;MVILTSETHDRMRIIAPIASEDTLTDEQRKELLAANFSSALDGRYAVSNGVIFAAFLHPLSTLDESEFKSALRQVSALVANYGGSYSSGEIQFGAQQEDPLQGLPEI
;
A
#
# COMPACT_ATOMS: atom_id res chain seq x y z
N MET A 1 3.79 -6.70 -12.84
CA MET A 1 2.55 -6.76 -12.02
C MET A 1 1.88 -8.10 -12.24
N VAL A 2 1.27 -8.67 -11.21
CA VAL A 2 0.57 -9.96 -11.22
C VAL A 2 -0.75 -9.80 -10.47
N ILE A 3 -1.81 -10.44 -10.96
CA ILE A 3 -3.11 -10.51 -10.30
C ILE A 3 -3.32 -11.95 -9.83
N LEU A 4 -3.63 -12.10 -8.55
CA LEU A 4 -3.88 -13.37 -7.90
C LEU A 4 -5.33 -13.36 -7.40
N THR A 5 -6.07 -14.42 -7.68
CA THR A 5 -7.44 -14.59 -7.21
C THR A 5 -7.59 -15.91 -6.47
N SER A 6 -8.47 -15.92 -5.48
CA SER A 6 -8.87 -17.10 -4.75
C SER A 6 -10.37 -17.03 -4.51
N GLU A 7 -11.14 -17.74 -5.33
CA GLU A 7 -12.61 -17.80 -5.19
C GLU A 7 -13.01 -18.38 -3.82
N THR A 8 -12.32 -19.43 -3.37
CA THR A 8 -12.57 -20.09 -2.08
C THR A 8 -12.42 -19.19 -0.86
N HIS A 9 -11.60 -18.16 -0.95
CA HIS A 9 -11.35 -17.22 0.15
C HIS A 9 -11.98 -15.85 -0.11
N ASP A 10 -12.67 -15.69 -1.24
CA ASP A 10 -13.23 -14.41 -1.70
C ASP A 10 -12.17 -13.29 -1.70
N ARG A 11 -11.04 -13.51 -2.38
CA ARG A 11 -9.93 -12.55 -2.41
C ARG A 11 -9.35 -12.38 -3.80
N MET A 12 -9.05 -11.14 -4.12
CA MET A 12 -8.18 -10.72 -5.20
C MET A 12 -7.02 -9.92 -4.60
N ARG A 13 -5.82 -10.13 -5.14
CA ARG A 13 -4.65 -9.31 -4.85
C ARG A 13 -3.95 -8.94 -6.14
N ILE A 14 -3.66 -7.66 -6.31
CA ILE A 14 -2.76 -7.16 -7.36
C ILE A 14 -1.42 -6.84 -6.69
N ILE A 15 -0.32 -7.39 -7.21
CA ILE A 15 1.03 -7.11 -6.72
C ILE A 15 1.96 -6.68 -7.84
N ALA A 16 2.89 -5.78 -7.54
CA ALA A 16 3.97 -5.42 -8.44
C ALA A 16 5.29 -5.32 -7.65
N PRO A 17 6.34 -6.07 -8.04
CA PRO A 17 7.66 -5.90 -7.44
C PRO A 17 8.19 -4.50 -7.78
N ILE A 18 8.89 -3.89 -6.83
CA ILE A 18 9.44 -2.53 -6.95
C ILE A 18 10.97 -2.60 -6.95
N ALA A 19 11.56 -3.03 -5.83
CA ALA A 19 12.99 -3.06 -5.61
C ALA A 19 13.36 -4.14 -4.58
N SER A 20 14.65 -4.40 -4.43
CA SER A 20 15.17 -5.31 -3.41
C SER A 20 15.12 -4.65 -2.02
N GLU A 21 14.78 -5.42 -0.99
CA GLU A 21 14.69 -4.93 0.40
C GLU A 21 16.04 -4.45 0.93
N ASP A 22 17.15 -5.03 0.47
CA ASP A 22 18.50 -4.64 0.89
C ASP A 22 18.86 -3.17 0.53
N THR A 23 18.12 -2.58 -0.40
CA THR A 23 18.27 -1.15 -0.79
C THR A 23 17.46 -0.20 0.11
N LEU A 24 16.61 -0.73 1.00
CA LEU A 24 15.70 0.06 1.82
C LEU A 24 16.40 0.55 3.09
N THR A 25 16.53 1.87 3.24
CA THR A 25 17.02 2.46 4.50
C THR A 25 15.94 2.43 5.58
N ASP A 26 16.33 2.55 6.86
CA ASP A 26 15.37 2.62 7.96
C ASP A 26 14.46 3.87 7.88
N GLU A 27 14.99 4.97 7.35
CA GLU A 27 14.22 6.19 7.06
C GLU A 27 13.11 5.88 6.05
N GLN A 28 13.48 5.30 4.90
CA GLN A 28 12.52 4.93 3.86
C GLN A 28 11.52 3.88 4.37
N ARG A 29 11.95 2.93 5.20
CA ARG A 29 11.03 1.96 5.82
C ARG A 29 9.95 2.65 6.65
N LYS A 30 10.31 3.69 7.44
CA LYS A 30 9.34 4.49 8.19
C LYS A 30 8.43 5.29 7.26
N GLU A 31 8.97 5.85 6.17
CA GLU A 31 8.17 6.54 5.14
C GLU A 31 7.16 5.60 4.50
N LEU A 32 7.53 4.36 4.15
CA LEU A 32 6.61 3.36 3.61
C LEU A 32 5.48 3.04 4.59
N LEU A 33 5.80 2.91 5.89
CA LEU A 33 4.79 2.68 6.93
C LEU A 33 3.87 3.89 7.11
N ALA A 34 4.41 5.10 7.10
CA ALA A 34 3.61 6.34 7.19
C ALA A 34 2.74 6.54 5.95
N ALA A 35 3.25 6.19 4.76
CA ALA A 35 2.50 6.22 3.51
C ALA A 35 1.34 5.23 3.55
N ASN A 36 1.55 4.00 4.06
CA ASN A 36 0.48 3.03 4.26
C ASN A 36 -0.64 3.53 5.19
N PHE A 37 -0.35 4.45 6.11
CA PHE A 37 -1.36 5.07 6.96
C PHE A 37 -2.15 6.18 6.25
N SER A 38 -1.56 6.85 5.26
CA SER A 38 -2.10 8.11 4.72
C SER A 38 -2.21 8.15 3.19
N SER A 39 -1.08 8.17 2.48
CA SER A 39 -1.01 8.46 1.04
C SER A 39 -1.12 7.23 0.13
N ALA A 40 -0.93 6.01 0.65
CA ALA A 40 -1.08 4.79 -0.15
C ALA A 40 -2.55 4.38 -0.38
N LEU A 41 -3.49 5.03 0.30
CA LEU A 41 -4.95 4.80 0.20
C LEU A 41 -5.30 3.32 0.42
N ASP A 42 -5.90 2.67 -0.58
CA ASP A 42 -6.28 1.26 -0.53
C ASP A 42 -5.12 0.33 -0.92
N GLY A 43 -4.08 0.89 -1.55
CA GLY A 43 -2.83 0.23 -1.83
C GLY A 43 -1.89 0.22 -0.63
N ARG A 44 -0.89 -0.68 -0.67
CA ARG A 44 0.11 -0.83 0.41
C ARG A 44 1.47 -1.16 -0.15
N TYR A 45 2.51 -0.62 0.45
CA TYR A 45 3.87 -1.18 0.35
C TYR A 45 4.01 -2.36 1.30
N ALA A 46 4.60 -3.44 0.81
CA ALA A 46 4.86 -4.64 1.57
C ALA A 46 6.22 -5.21 1.19
N VAL A 47 6.80 -6.02 2.07
CA VAL A 47 8.03 -6.77 1.80
C VAL A 47 7.75 -8.25 1.88
N SER A 48 8.27 -9.01 0.93
CA SER A 48 8.23 -10.47 0.94
C SER A 48 9.44 -11.04 0.21
N ASN A 49 10.10 -12.04 0.79
CA ASN A 49 11.26 -12.71 0.20
C ASN A 49 12.36 -11.75 -0.30
N GLY A 50 12.66 -10.70 0.48
CA GLY A 50 13.68 -9.71 0.14
C GLY A 50 13.30 -8.77 -1.00
N VAL A 51 12.02 -8.70 -1.38
CA VAL A 51 11.53 -7.79 -2.44
C VAL A 51 10.42 -6.91 -1.86
N ILE A 52 10.49 -5.63 -2.20
CA ILE A 52 9.47 -4.63 -1.91
C ILE A 52 8.40 -4.71 -3.01
N PHE A 53 7.14 -4.71 -2.60
CA PHE A 53 5.99 -4.79 -3.48
C PHE A 53 5.04 -3.61 -3.23
N ALA A 54 4.44 -3.11 -4.30
CA ALA A 54 3.13 -2.47 -4.22
C ALA A 54 2.07 -3.58 -4.25
N ALA A 55 1.08 -3.50 -3.37
CA ALA A 55 0.00 -4.46 -3.27
C ALA A 55 -1.36 -3.75 -3.10
N PHE A 56 -2.40 -4.32 -3.71
CA PHE A 56 -3.80 -3.95 -3.49
C PHE A 56 -4.59 -5.22 -3.23
N LEU A 57 -5.47 -5.20 -2.22
CA LEU A 57 -6.25 -6.37 -1.79
C LEU A 57 -7.74 -6.01 -1.81
N HIS A 58 -8.57 -6.88 -2.37
CA HIS A 58 -10.02 -6.68 -2.44
C HIS A 58 -10.77 -8.01 -2.33
N PRO A 59 -11.98 -8.05 -1.75
CA PRO A 59 -12.89 -9.18 -1.92
C PRO A 59 -13.30 -9.35 -3.40
N LEU A 60 -13.51 -10.58 -3.87
CA LEU A 60 -14.02 -10.80 -5.24
C LEU A 60 -15.52 -10.52 -5.34
N SER A 61 -16.26 -10.84 -4.29
CA SER A 61 -17.72 -10.74 -4.20
C SER A 61 -18.25 -9.33 -4.40
N THR A 62 -17.47 -8.33 -4.00
CA THR A 62 -17.81 -6.91 -4.14
C THR A 62 -17.06 -6.23 -5.26
N LEU A 63 -16.14 -6.91 -5.96
CA LEU A 63 -15.28 -6.28 -6.96
C LEU A 63 -16.07 -5.92 -8.22
N ASP A 64 -16.15 -4.63 -8.52
CA ASP A 64 -16.67 -4.14 -9.80
C ASP A 64 -15.57 -3.71 -10.79
N GLU A 65 -15.97 -3.42 -12.04
CA GLU A 65 -15.03 -3.03 -13.10
C GLU A 65 -14.30 -1.71 -12.80
N SER A 66 -14.98 -0.77 -12.15
CA SER A 66 -14.43 0.55 -11.80
C SER A 66 -13.41 0.44 -10.66
N GLU A 67 -13.71 -0.36 -9.65
CA GLU A 67 -12.81 -0.70 -8.55
C GLU A 67 -11.59 -1.45 -9.06
N PHE A 68 -11.77 -2.41 -9.96
CA PHE A 68 -10.65 -3.13 -10.55
C PHE A 68 -9.73 -2.20 -11.36
N LYS A 69 -10.29 -1.29 -12.16
CA LYS A 69 -9.50 -0.25 -12.86
C LYS A 69 -8.80 0.69 -11.88
N SER A 70 -9.47 1.07 -10.79
CA SER A 70 -8.88 1.89 -9.73
C SER A 70 -7.70 1.17 -9.07
N ALA A 71 -7.86 -0.10 -8.72
CA ALA A 71 -6.82 -0.93 -8.13
C ALA A 71 -5.56 -1.01 -9.00
N LEU A 72 -5.73 -1.21 -10.31
CA LEU A 72 -4.60 -1.22 -11.26
C LEU A 72 -3.85 0.12 -11.30
N ARG A 73 -4.58 1.24 -11.27
CA ARG A 73 -3.98 2.58 -11.21
C ARG A 73 -3.25 2.81 -9.90
N GLN A 74 -3.84 2.43 -8.77
CA GLN A 74 -3.23 2.59 -7.45
C GLN A 74 -1.93 1.79 -7.32
N VAL A 75 -1.91 0.51 -7.74
CA VAL A 75 -0.66 -0.28 -7.72
C VAL A 75 0.39 0.33 -8.66
N SER A 76 0.00 0.77 -9.85
CA SER A 76 0.93 1.42 -10.79
C SER A 76 1.48 2.73 -10.23
N ALA A 77 0.66 3.53 -9.56
CA ALA A 77 1.06 4.78 -8.93
C ALA A 77 2.03 4.54 -7.77
N LEU A 78 1.79 3.55 -6.92
CA LEU A 78 2.72 3.17 -5.85
C LEU A 78 4.09 2.76 -6.39
N VAL A 79 4.12 1.99 -7.49
CA VAL A 79 5.39 1.65 -8.15
C VAL A 79 6.09 2.90 -8.68
N ALA A 80 5.35 3.82 -9.33
CA ALA A 80 5.91 5.03 -9.93
C ALA A 80 6.38 6.07 -8.89
N ASN A 81 5.74 6.13 -7.73
CA ASN A 81 6.00 7.11 -6.68
C ASN A 81 6.92 6.61 -5.57
N TYR A 82 7.38 5.36 -5.67
CA TYR A 82 8.38 4.81 -4.75
C TYR A 82 9.69 5.62 -4.80
N GLY A 83 10.20 6.01 -3.64
CA GLY A 83 11.38 6.87 -3.49
C GLY A 83 11.08 8.38 -3.61
N GLY A 84 9.81 8.76 -3.76
CA GLY A 84 9.34 10.15 -3.83
C GLY A 84 8.16 10.40 -2.90
N SER A 85 6.97 10.62 -3.47
CA SER A 85 5.76 10.94 -2.69
C SER A 85 5.14 9.73 -1.98
N TYR A 86 5.49 8.52 -2.41
CA TYR A 86 4.91 7.26 -1.96
C TYR A 86 3.37 7.18 -2.05
N SER A 87 2.73 8.04 -2.84
CA SER A 87 1.26 8.11 -2.96
C SER A 87 0.72 7.13 -4.01
N SER A 88 -0.50 6.61 -3.81
CA SER A 88 -1.23 5.82 -4.82
C SER A 88 -2.23 6.63 -5.65
N GLY A 89 -2.42 7.92 -5.34
CA GLY A 89 -3.37 8.81 -6.02
C GLY A 89 -3.23 10.28 -5.64
N GLU A 90 -4.25 11.09 -5.98
CA GLU A 90 -4.28 12.53 -5.69
C GLU A 90 -4.85 12.87 -4.30
N ILE A 91 -5.45 11.89 -3.62
CA ILE A 91 -6.04 12.06 -2.29
C ILE A 91 -4.94 11.83 -1.25
N GLN A 92 -4.75 12.79 -0.36
CA GLN A 92 -3.87 12.64 0.81
C GLN A 92 -4.74 12.81 2.07
N PHE A 93 -4.94 11.73 2.82
CA PHE A 93 -5.61 11.83 4.11
C PHE A 93 -4.67 12.52 5.12
N GLY A 94 -5.15 13.63 5.68
CA GLY A 94 -4.36 14.54 6.50
C GLY A 94 -3.88 13.90 7.80
N ALA A 95 -2.58 14.01 8.05
CA ALA A 95 -2.00 13.88 9.38
C ALA A 95 -2.34 15.15 10.17
N GLN A 96 -3.51 15.21 10.81
CA GLN A 96 -3.66 16.16 11.92
C GLN A 96 -2.67 15.74 13.00
N GLN A 97 -1.78 16.66 13.37
CA GLN A 97 -0.84 16.55 14.48
C GLN A 97 -1.62 16.53 15.81
N GLU A 98 -2.26 15.41 16.11
CA GLU A 98 -2.53 15.03 17.49
C GLU A 98 -1.52 13.94 17.83
N ASP A 99 -0.86 14.04 18.99
CA ASP A 99 0.02 12.98 19.47
C ASP A 99 -0.84 11.72 19.68
N PRO A 100 -0.70 10.66 18.85
CA PRO A 100 -1.57 9.49 18.92
C PRO A 100 -1.40 8.72 20.23
N LEU A 101 -0.34 9.01 20.98
CA LEU A 101 -0.02 8.40 22.25
C LEU A 101 -0.60 9.19 23.43
N GLN A 102 -1.10 10.42 23.19
CA GLN A 102 -1.71 11.24 24.24
C GLN A 102 -3.01 10.58 24.72
N GLY A 103 -2.97 10.00 25.92
CA GLY A 103 -4.11 9.31 26.54
C GLY A 103 -4.07 7.78 26.46
N LEU A 104 -3.02 7.18 25.88
CA LEU A 104 -2.78 5.74 26.03
C LEU A 104 -2.28 5.44 27.45
N PRO A 105 -2.72 4.33 28.07
CA PRO A 105 -2.12 3.88 29.32
C PRO A 105 -0.64 3.55 29.09
N GLU A 106 0.24 3.99 30.00
CA GLU A 106 1.62 3.49 30.04
C GLU A 106 1.59 1.97 30.28
N ILE A 107 2.24 1.22 29.39
CA ILE A 107 2.30 -0.25 29.41
C ILE A 107 3.55 -0.70 30.17
#